data_AF-A0A1R2BPS9-F1
#
_entry.id   AF-A0A1R2BPS9-F1
#
_cell.length_a   1.000
_cell.length_b   1.000
_cell.length_c   1.000
_cell.angle_alpha   90.00
_cell.angle_beta   90.00
_cell.angle_gamma   90.00
#
_symmetry.space_group_name_H-M   'P 1'
#
loop_
_entity.id
_entity.type
_entity.pdbx_description
1 polymer ?
#
loop_
_entity_poly.entity_id
_entity_poly.type
_entity_poly.pdbx_seq_one_letter_code
_entity_poly.pdbx_strand_id
1 'polypeptide(L)'
;MAIRYRGPGNDYRLVNNGDIERFSIKPDINSYSDFICNMLKVVVLAIGIFSIGVLVLLNIWQNYEQIKFDYKTKAIVIENKVEFSDMVNYAADFNGAKIVYEDEGPQKILLGFIRKSDNEPEKMLSGDNEKGNCWSFKGDTAEISIMVQKKIYPKHFVVKHANLASFESAPKKFCVYRKDFRMELLGCYEFFLNKGKPNPEFSQVFTCKENCNKPSDLFTVNFTSNHGGEYTCVYQFLIHGDPISLSY
;
A
#
# COMPACT_ATOMS: atom_id res chain seq x y z
N MET A 1 -38.13 -78.37 41.14
CA MET A 1 -36.74 -77.92 41.30
C MET A 1 -36.14 -77.81 39.89
N ALA A 2 -36.01 -76.61 39.32
CA ALA A 2 -35.59 -76.45 37.92
C ALA A 2 -34.05 -76.42 37.82
N ILE A 3 -33.48 -77.38 37.10
CA ILE A 3 -32.03 -77.54 36.89
C ILE A 3 -31.60 -76.61 35.76
N ARG A 4 -30.65 -75.68 36.02
CA ARG A 4 -30.02 -74.84 34.98
C ARG A 4 -28.74 -75.53 34.50
N TYR A 5 -28.64 -75.85 33.21
CA TYR A 5 -27.37 -76.21 32.57
C TYR A 5 -26.74 -74.99 31.92
N ARG A 6 -25.46 -74.73 32.21
CA ARG A 6 -24.67 -73.63 31.66
C ARG A 6 -23.64 -74.21 30.69
N GLY A 7 -23.89 -74.07 29.38
CA GLY A 7 -22.94 -74.36 28.31
C GLY A 7 -22.68 -73.10 27.48
N PRO A 8 -21.54 -72.99 26.77
CA PRO A 8 -21.14 -71.75 26.12
C PRO A 8 -22.04 -71.48 24.92
N GLY A 9 -22.84 -70.43 25.01
CA GLY A 9 -23.44 -69.78 23.85
C GLY A 9 -24.96 -69.66 23.82
N ASN A 10 -25.75 -70.31 24.69
CA ASN A 10 -27.21 -70.09 24.77
C ASN A 10 -27.75 -70.43 26.17
N ASP A 11 -28.53 -69.52 26.77
CA ASP A 11 -29.27 -69.77 28.03
C ASP A 11 -30.66 -70.35 27.68
N TYR A 12 -31.02 -71.48 28.30
CA TYR A 12 -32.32 -72.14 28.12
C TYR A 12 -33.12 -72.08 29.42
N ARG A 13 -34.44 -71.85 29.33
CA ARG A 13 -35.35 -71.89 30.48
C ARG A 13 -36.50 -72.86 30.19
N LEU A 14 -36.76 -73.79 31.12
CA LEU A 14 -37.91 -74.69 31.04
C LEU A 14 -39.18 -73.97 31.46
N VAL A 15 -40.24 -74.05 30.65
CA VAL A 15 -41.59 -73.57 30.96
C VAL A 15 -42.48 -74.77 31.28
N ASN A 16 -43.47 -74.59 32.16
CA ASN A 16 -44.19 -75.63 32.91
C ASN A 16 -44.99 -76.69 32.11
N ASN A 17 -44.81 -76.82 30.79
CA ASN A 17 -45.44 -77.88 29.98
C ASN A 17 -44.45 -78.68 29.10
N GLY A 18 -43.14 -78.63 29.38
CA GLY A 18 -42.17 -79.54 28.76
C GLY A 18 -41.55 -79.08 27.43
N ASP A 19 -41.90 -77.88 26.95
CA ASP A 19 -41.26 -77.28 25.79
C ASP A 19 -39.97 -76.53 26.16
N ILE A 20 -38.93 -76.69 25.32
CA ILE A 20 -37.63 -76.02 25.47
C ILE A 20 -37.60 -74.80 24.56
N GLU A 21 -37.73 -73.59 25.12
CA GLU A 21 -37.48 -72.35 24.37
C GLU A 21 -35.99 -71.99 24.37
N ARG A 22 -35.43 -71.77 23.17
CA ARG A 22 -34.05 -71.32 22.95
C ARG A 22 -34.00 -69.79 23.03
N PHE A 23 -33.50 -69.23 24.14
CA PHE A 23 -33.24 -67.79 24.23
C PHE A 23 -31.85 -67.47 23.66
N SER A 24 -31.83 -66.90 22.46
CA SER A 24 -30.62 -66.31 21.87
C SER A 24 -30.48 -64.89 22.40
N ILE A 25 -29.59 -64.65 23.37
CA ILE A 25 -29.17 -63.28 23.70
C ILE A 25 -28.25 -62.82 22.56
N LYS A 26 -28.83 -62.27 21.49
CA LYS A 26 -28.04 -61.54 20.49
C LYS A 26 -27.56 -60.25 21.16
N PRO A 27 -26.25 -59.91 21.14
CA PRO A 27 -25.82 -58.59 21.54
C PRO A 27 -26.58 -57.57 20.67
N ASP A 28 -27.13 -56.52 21.28
CA ASP A 28 -27.87 -55.49 20.57
C ASP A 28 -26.89 -54.63 19.78
N ILE A 29 -26.55 -55.09 18.57
CA ILE A 29 -25.61 -54.46 17.64
C ILE A 29 -26.04 -53.02 17.31
N ASN A 30 -27.35 -52.71 17.40
CA ASN A 30 -27.87 -51.38 17.19
C ASN A 30 -27.37 -50.42 18.27
N SER A 31 -27.33 -50.84 19.54
CA SER A 31 -26.85 -50.01 20.66
C SER A 31 -25.35 -49.65 20.55
N TYR A 32 -24.50 -50.59 20.11
CA TYR A 32 -23.07 -50.33 19.91
C TYR A 32 -22.81 -49.46 18.66
N SER A 33 -23.55 -49.73 17.58
CA SER A 33 -23.53 -48.90 16.36
C SER A 33 -23.98 -47.46 16.65
N ASP A 34 -25.05 -47.28 17.43
CA ASP A 34 -25.56 -45.97 17.83
C ASP A 34 -24.59 -45.22 18.76
N PHE A 35 -23.91 -45.95 19.66
CA PHE A 35 -22.86 -45.40 20.50
C PHE A 35 -21.68 -44.89 19.67
N ILE A 36 -21.18 -45.68 18.71
CA ILE A 36 -20.10 -45.27 17.80
C ILE A 36 -20.53 -44.08 16.94
N CYS A 37 -21.73 -44.10 16.36
CA CYS A 37 -22.27 -43.00 15.56
C CYS A 37 -22.37 -41.69 16.34
N ASN A 38 -22.82 -41.73 17.60
CA ASN A 38 -22.87 -40.55 18.45
C ASN A 38 -21.48 -40.06 18.84
N MET A 39 -20.55 -40.96 19.14
CA MET A 39 -19.16 -40.59 19.43
C MET A 39 -18.47 -39.96 18.22
N LEU A 40 -18.72 -40.48 17.00
CA LEU A 40 -18.28 -39.86 15.75
C LEU A 40 -18.85 -38.46 15.55
N LYS A 41 -20.15 -38.25 15.81
CA LYS A 41 -20.78 -36.91 15.75
C LYS A 41 -20.12 -35.93 16.71
N VAL A 42 -19.81 -36.36 17.93
CA VAL A 42 -19.12 -35.52 18.94
C VAL A 42 -17.72 -35.16 18.47
N VAL A 43 -16.96 -36.11 17.92
CA VAL A 43 -15.61 -35.87 17.39
C VAL A 43 -15.64 -34.91 16.20
N VAL A 44 -16.58 -35.08 15.26
CA VAL A 44 -16.74 -34.19 14.10
C VAL A 44 -17.10 -32.76 14.55
N LEU A 45 -18.01 -32.62 15.53
CA LEU A 45 -18.35 -31.31 16.12
C LEU A 45 -17.13 -30.66 16.78
N ALA A 46 -16.35 -31.42 17.56
CA ALA A 46 -15.15 -30.92 18.23
C ALA A 46 -14.08 -30.44 17.23
N ILE A 47 -13.85 -31.19 16.15
CA ILE A 47 -12.94 -30.79 15.06
C ILE A 47 -13.44 -29.53 14.37
N GLY A 48 -14.75 -29.42 14.13
CA GLY A 48 -15.38 -28.22 13.56
C GLY A 48 -15.16 -26.98 14.42
N ILE A 49 -15.41 -27.08 15.73
CA ILE A 49 -15.22 -25.98 16.69
C ILE A 49 -13.74 -25.58 16.76
N PHE A 50 -12.82 -26.54 16.79
CA PHE A 50 -11.38 -26.28 16.79
C PHE A 50 -10.94 -25.55 15.52
N SER A 51 -11.43 -25.99 14.35
CA SER A 51 -11.12 -25.39 13.05
C SER A 51 -11.64 -23.94 12.97
N ILE A 52 -12.85 -23.68 13.47
CA ILE A 52 -13.40 -22.32 13.58
C ILE A 52 -12.54 -21.46 14.51
N GLY A 53 -12.13 -21.99 15.66
CA GLY A 53 -11.24 -21.31 16.61
C GLY A 53 -9.91 -20.89 15.97
N VAL A 54 -9.29 -21.78 15.20
CA VAL A 54 -8.05 -21.49 14.45
C VAL A 54 -8.27 -20.38 13.41
N LEU A 55 -9.35 -20.43 12.63
CA LEU A 55 -9.67 -19.39 11.64
C LEU A 55 -9.90 -18.02 12.29
N VAL A 56 -10.60 -17.98 13.42
CA VAL A 56 -10.81 -16.74 14.18
C VAL A 56 -9.48 -16.17 14.66
N LEU A 57 -8.59 -17.02 15.21
CA LEU A 57 -7.27 -16.58 15.66
C LEU A 57 -6.39 -16.08 14.50
N LEU A 58 -6.44 -16.74 13.34
CA LEU A 58 -5.72 -16.29 12.15
C LEU A 58 -6.24 -14.92 11.67
N ASN A 59 -7.55 -14.71 11.64
CA ASN A 59 -8.14 -13.42 11.28
C ASN A 59 -7.77 -12.31 12.29
N ILE A 60 -7.81 -12.61 13.58
CA ILE A 60 -7.39 -11.65 14.63
C ILE A 60 -5.92 -11.31 14.46
N TRP A 61 -5.06 -12.30 14.22
CA TRP A 61 -3.64 -12.09 14.02
C TRP A 61 -3.34 -11.26 12.76
N GLN A 62 -3.99 -11.57 11.63
CA GLN A 62 -3.86 -10.78 10.41
C GLN A 62 -4.32 -9.32 10.61
N ASN A 63 -5.45 -9.12 11.29
CA ASN A 63 -5.94 -7.78 11.62
C ASN A 63 -4.97 -7.03 12.55
N TYR A 64 -4.41 -7.71 13.56
CA TYR A 64 -3.41 -7.13 14.45
C TYR A 64 -2.16 -6.66 13.70
N GLU A 65 -1.61 -7.48 12.79
CA GLU A 65 -0.45 -7.11 11.98
C GLU A 65 -0.76 -5.90 11.07
N GLN A 66 -1.95 -5.87 10.48
CA GLN A 66 -2.38 -4.74 9.65
C GLN A 66 -2.50 -3.44 10.45
N ILE A 67 -3.10 -3.49 11.65
CA ILE A 67 -3.23 -2.35 12.55
C ILE A 67 -1.85 -1.85 13.00
N LYS A 68 -0.96 -2.76 13.43
CA LYS A 68 0.41 -2.43 13.84
C LYS A 68 1.19 -1.74 12.73
N PHE A 69 1.06 -2.22 11.50
CA PHE A 69 1.65 -1.59 10.32
C PHE A 69 1.05 -0.19 10.05
N ASP A 70 -0.25 0.00 10.25
CA ASP A 70 -0.90 1.32 10.13
C ASP A 70 -0.36 2.35 11.11
N TYR A 71 -0.31 2.01 12.40
CA TYR A 71 0.25 2.88 13.43
C TYR A 71 1.71 3.25 13.15
N LYS A 72 2.55 2.27 12.79
CA LYS A 72 3.96 2.53 12.50
C LYS A 72 4.14 3.52 11.35
N THR A 73 3.37 3.37 10.27
CA THR A 73 3.45 4.31 9.14
C THR A 73 2.89 5.68 9.45
N LYS A 74 1.80 5.77 10.23
CA LYS A 74 1.21 7.06 10.62
C LYS A 74 2.21 7.87 11.45
N ALA A 75 2.92 7.22 12.37
CA ALA A 75 4.00 7.85 13.14
C ALA A 75 5.10 8.41 12.22
N ILE A 76 5.61 7.61 11.27
CA ILE A 76 6.65 8.05 10.32
C ILE A 76 6.17 9.23 9.46
N VAL A 77 4.93 9.18 8.95
CA VAL A 77 4.37 10.28 8.15
C VAL A 77 4.22 11.55 8.98
N ILE A 78 3.81 11.45 10.24
CA ILE A 78 3.70 12.61 11.14
C ILE A 78 5.08 13.18 11.44
N GLU A 79 6.05 12.35 11.80
CA GLU A 79 7.43 12.78 12.08
C GLU A 79 8.05 13.50 10.88
N ASN A 80 7.97 12.91 9.68
CA ASN A 80 8.41 13.57 8.45
C ASN A 80 7.60 14.85 8.16
N LYS A 81 6.28 14.86 8.40
CA LYS A 81 5.49 16.08 8.18
C LYS A 81 5.96 17.21 9.11
N VAL A 82 6.26 16.90 10.37
CA VAL A 82 6.73 17.88 11.37
C VAL A 82 8.14 18.36 11.04
N GLU A 83 9.08 17.45 10.75
CA GLU A 83 10.47 17.80 10.43
C GLU A 83 10.60 18.70 9.19
N PHE A 84 9.77 18.46 8.17
CA PHE A 84 9.86 19.16 6.89
C PHE A 84 8.91 20.38 6.79
N SER A 85 7.95 20.54 7.71
CA SER A 85 7.04 21.69 7.74
C SER A 85 7.77 23.01 7.99
N ASP A 86 8.89 22.98 8.71
CA ASP A 86 9.63 24.19 9.08
C ASP A 86 10.61 24.65 7.99
N MET A 87 10.79 23.85 6.93
CA MET A 87 11.69 24.20 5.83
C MET A 87 10.99 25.00 4.74
N VAL A 88 11.68 26.04 4.27
CA VAL A 88 11.22 26.87 3.15
C VAL A 88 11.15 26.02 1.88
N ASN A 89 9.98 26.02 1.23
CA ASN A 89 9.84 25.49 -0.13
C ASN A 89 10.26 26.55 -1.15
N TYR A 90 11.49 26.47 -1.65
CA TYR A 90 12.01 27.42 -2.64
C TYR A 90 11.36 27.31 -4.01
N ALA A 91 10.69 26.18 -4.30
CA ALA A 91 9.96 25.97 -5.55
C ALA A 91 8.52 26.53 -5.51
N ALA A 92 8.06 27.06 -4.37
CA ALA A 92 6.73 27.64 -4.30
C ALA A 92 6.60 28.89 -5.19
N ASP A 93 5.48 29.01 -5.89
CA ASP A 93 5.13 30.17 -6.70
C ASP A 93 5.08 31.48 -5.87
N PHE A 94 4.52 31.44 -4.66
CA PHE A 94 4.48 32.57 -3.73
C PHE A 94 5.86 32.95 -3.16
N ASN A 95 6.85 32.04 -3.27
CA ASN A 95 8.27 32.35 -3.01
C ASN A 95 9.01 32.83 -4.27
N GLY A 96 8.26 33.05 -5.37
CA GLY A 96 8.72 33.61 -6.63
C GLY A 96 9.35 32.60 -7.59
N ALA A 97 9.24 31.30 -7.33
CA ALA A 97 9.73 30.29 -8.26
C ALA A 97 8.98 30.35 -9.59
N LYS A 98 9.64 29.96 -10.68
CA LYS A 98 9.08 29.97 -12.04
C LYS A 98 9.52 28.76 -12.83
N ILE A 99 8.65 28.29 -13.71
CA ILE A 99 9.03 27.35 -14.76
C ILE A 99 9.70 28.14 -15.88
N VAL A 100 10.89 27.70 -16.28
CA VAL A 100 11.71 28.36 -17.32
C VAL A 100 11.98 27.46 -18.52
N TYR A 101 11.64 26.18 -18.41
CA TYR A 101 11.72 25.20 -19.49
C TYR A 101 10.76 24.05 -19.19
N GLU A 102 10.12 23.54 -20.23
CA GLU A 102 9.23 22.39 -20.22
C GLU A 102 9.39 21.64 -21.55
N ASP A 103 9.54 20.32 -21.46
CA ASP A 103 9.44 19.39 -22.58
C ASP A 103 8.66 18.15 -22.11
N GLU A 104 7.36 18.14 -22.43
CA GLU A 104 6.52 16.95 -22.28
C GLU A 104 6.89 15.99 -23.43
N GLY A 105 7.32 14.76 -23.12
CA GLY A 105 7.84 13.80 -24.09
C GLY A 105 6.92 13.53 -25.31
N PRO A 106 7.32 12.67 -26.26
CA PRO A 106 6.70 12.58 -27.58
C PRO A 106 5.17 12.44 -27.53
N GLN A 107 4.48 13.54 -27.81
CA GLN A 107 3.02 13.57 -27.81
C GLN A 107 2.51 12.80 -29.03
N LYS A 108 1.70 11.75 -28.82
CA LYS A 108 1.05 11.03 -29.94
C LYS A 108 0.17 12.00 -30.73
N ILE A 109 0.63 12.36 -31.93
CA ILE A 109 -0.08 13.17 -32.92
C ILE A 109 -1.30 12.34 -33.39
N LEU A 110 -2.49 12.75 -32.98
CA LEU A 110 -3.73 12.20 -33.53
C LEU A 110 -4.34 13.26 -34.44
N LEU A 111 -4.32 13.00 -35.75
CA LEU A 111 -4.96 13.84 -36.77
C LEU A 111 -4.50 15.32 -36.78
N GLY A 112 -3.21 15.57 -36.54
CA GLY A 112 -2.62 16.91 -36.70
C GLY A 112 -2.94 17.93 -35.58
N PHE A 113 -3.69 17.54 -34.55
CA PHE A 113 -3.90 18.36 -33.35
C PHE A 113 -2.97 17.89 -32.22
N ILE A 114 -2.05 18.76 -31.80
CA ILE A 114 -1.29 18.59 -30.55
C ILE A 114 -2.27 18.89 -29.41
N ARG A 115 -2.65 17.88 -28.63
CA ARG A 115 -3.39 18.10 -27.38
C ARG A 115 -2.39 18.60 -26.34
N LYS A 116 -2.30 19.93 -26.19
CA LYS A 116 -1.62 20.56 -25.05
C LYS A 116 -2.22 20.02 -23.76
N SER A 117 -1.39 19.80 -22.75
CA SER A 117 -1.86 19.43 -21.41
C SER A 117 -3.00 20.32 -20.93
N ASP A 118 -3.99 19.71 -20.27
CA ASP A 118 -5.14 20.40 -19.71
C ASP A 118 -4.76 21.33 -18.53
N ASN A 119 -3.58 21.13 -17.92
CA ASN A 119 -3.12 21.89 -16.75
C ASN A 119 -1.67 22.35 -16.92
N GLU A 120 -1.42 23.65 -16.76
CA GLU A 120 -0.09 24.24 -16.91
C GLU A 120 0.90 23.76 -15.82
N PRO A 121 2.21 23.67 -16.14
CA PRO A 121 3.27 23.30 -15.20
C PRO A 121 3.30 24.07 -13.90
N GLU A 122 2.90 25.33 -13.93
CA GLU A 122 2.85 26.22 -12.78
C GLU A 122 1.99 25.65 -11.65
N LYS A 123 1.00 24.80 -11.95
CA LYS A 123 0.18 24.13 -10.93
C LYS A 123 1.03 23.33 -9.93
N MET A 124 2.11 22.68 -10.35
CA MET A 124 2.95 21.90 -9.43
C MET A 124 3.82 22.74 -8.48
N LEU A 125 3.94 24.05 -8.75
CA LEU A 125 4.59 25.02 -7.86
C LEU A 125 3.58 25.65 -6.88
N SER A 126 2.28 25.53 -7.18
CA SER A 126 1.21 26.11 -6.38
C SER A 126 0.97 25.33 -5.09
N GLY A 127 0.45 26.03 -4.07
CA GLY A 127 0.03 25.41 -2.80
C GLY A 127 -1.24 24.56 -2.89
N ASP A 128 -1.91 24.53 -4.05
CA ASP A 128 -3.22 23.91 -4.23
C ASP A 128 -3.11 22.43 -4.63
N ASN A 129 -3.57 21.54 -3.75
CA ASN A 129 -3.62 20.09 -3.96
C ASN A 129 -5.04 19.55 -4.16
N GLU A 130 -6.02 20.41 -4.48
CA GLU A 130 -7.38 19.96 -4.75
C GLU A 130 -7.43 18.97 -5.91
N LYS A 131 -8.41 18.07 -5.89
CA LYS A 131 -8.56 17.05 -6.93
C LYS A 131 -8.63 17.70 -8.32
N GLY A 132 -7.71 17.33 -9.21
CA GLY A 132 -7.61 17.89 -10.56
C GLY A 132 -6.66 19.09 -10.70
N ASN A 133 -6.17 19.65 -9.58
CA ASN A 133 -5.15 20.70 -9.57
C ASN A 133 -3.76 20.09 -9.47
N CYS A 134 -3.32 19.51 -10.58
CA CYS A 134 -1.95 19.03 -10.78
C CYS A 134 -1.44 19.47 -12.13
N TRP A 135 -0.13 19.61 -12.31
CA TRP A 135 0.43 19.61 -13.65
C TRP A 135 0.25 18.21 -14.23
N SER A 136 -0.48 18.12 -15.33
CA SER A 136 -0.72 16.87 -16.04
C SER A 136 0.12 16.86 -17.31
N PHE A 137 0.57 15.71 -17.77
CA PHE A 137 1.17 15.58 -19.09
C PHE A 137 0.90 14.17 -19.65
N LYS A 138 0.84 14.07 -20.97
CA LYS A 138 0.54 12.79 -21.63
C LYS A 138 1.72 11.84 -21.55
N GLY A 139 1.46 10.57 -21.27
CA GLY A 139 2.50 9.57 -21.08
C GLY A 139 3.16 9.67 -19.70
N ASP A 140 4.41 9.26 -19.63
CA ASP A 140 5.13 8.98 -18.39
C ASP A 140 6.51 9.66 -18.31
N THR A 141 6.84 10.46 -19.33
CA THR A 141 8.12 11.18 -19.43
C THR A 141 7.90 12.67 -19.65
N ALA A 142 8.63 13.49 -18.90
CA ALA A 142 8.68 14.94 -19.07
C ALA A 142 9.94 15.51 -18.42
N GLU A 143 10.47 16.58 -18.99
CA GLU A 143 11.55 17.37 -18.39
C GLU A 143 11.07 18.79 -18.09
N ILE A 144 11.34 19.27 -16.89
CA ILE A 144 10.93 20.61 -16.44
C ILE A 144 12.06 21.29 -15.69
N SER A 145 12.30 22.57 -15.96
CA SER A 145 13.26 23.37 -15.20
C SER A 145 12.58 24.46 -14.39
N ILE A 146 12.88 24.45 -13.09
CA ILE A 146 12.35 25.33 -12.05
C ILE A 146 13.48 26.29 -11.65
N MET A 147 13.24 27.58 -11.86
CA MET A 147 14.09 28.66 -11.35
C MET A 147 13.54 29.14 -10.01
N VAL A 148 14.37 29.13 -8.97
CA VAL A 148 14.04 29.64 -7.63
C VAL A 148 14.72 30.99 -7.40
N GLN A 149 14.13 31.85 -6.56
CA GLN A 149 14.62 33.23 -6.38
C GLN A 149 15.92 33.37 -5.60
N LYS A 150 16.29 32.35 -4.82
CA LYS A 150 17.52 32.34 -4.03
C LYS A 150 18.35 31.15 -4.45
N LYS A 151 19.63 31.37 -4.73
CA LYS A 151 20.59 30.28 -4.92
C LYS A 151 20.75 29.54 -3.59
N ILE A 152 20.52 28.23 -3.59
CA ILE A 152 20.49 27.38 -2.38
C ILE A 152 21.39 26.16 -2.54
N TYR A 153 21.89 25.63 -1.43
CA TYR A 153 22.45 24.29 -1.34
C TYR A 153 21.29 23.29 -1.17
N PRO A 154 20.97 22.48 -2.20
CA PRO A 154 19.80 21.61 -2.14
C PRO A 154 19.99 20.49 -1.10
N LYS A 155 18.93 20.24 -0.32
CA LYS A 155 18.92 19.20 0.72
C LYS A 155 17.89 18.13 0.44
N HIS A 156 16.67 18.55 0.12
CA HIS A 156 15.56 17.63 -0.05
C HIS A 156 14.63 18.07 -1.19
N PHE A 157 14.08 17.08 -1.87
CA PHE A 157 13.01 17.22 -2.83
C PHE A 157 11.79 16.51 -2.30
N VAL A 158 10.59 17.06 -2.53
CA VAL A 158 9.35 16.41 -2.10
C VAL A 158 8.41 16.33 -3.28
N VAL A 159 7.88 15.13 -3.51
CA VAL A 159 6.77 14.93 -4.46
C VAL A 159 5.52 14.71 -3.64
N LYS A 160 4.47 15.47 -3.93
CA LYS A 160 3.12 15.17 -3.45
C LYS A 160 2.24 14.68 -4.58
N HIS A 161 1.28 13.83 -4.22
CA HIS A 161 0.24 13.33 -5.08
C HIS A 161 -1.07 13.19 -4.29
N ALA A 162 -2.21 13.48 -4.91
CA ALA A 162 -3.49 13.25 -4.25
C ALA A 162 -3.75 11.75 -4.08
N ASN A 163 -4.39 11.39 -2.96
CA ASN A 163 -4.82 10.02 -2.72
C ASN A 163 -6.15 9.75 -3.40
N LEU A 164 -6.11 9.55 -4.71
CA LEU A 164 -7.26 9.33 -5.57
C LEU A 164 -7.28 7.91 -6.11
N ALA A 165 -8.46 7.42 -6.50
CA ALA A 165 -8.64 6.11 -7.11
C ALA A 165 -7.73 5.84 -8.34
N SER A 166 -7.30 6.89 -9.06
CA SER A 166 -6.30 6.80 -10.15
C SER A 166 -4.89 7.08 -9.63
N PHE A 167 -4.30 6.13 -8.91
CA PHE A 167 -2.91 6.24 -8.47
C PHE A 167 -1.92 5.99 -9.60
N GLU A 168 -2.35 5.35 -10.68
CA GLU A 168 -1.51 4.98 -11.81
C GLU A 168 -0.88 6.21 -12.49
N SER A 169 -1.53 7.38 -12.39
CA SER A 169 -1.02 8.64 -12.92
C SER A 169 0.06 9.31 -12.06
N ALA A 170 0.37 8.79 -10.88
CA ALA A 170 1.43 9.36 -10.06
C ALA A 170 2.80 9.18 -10.75
N PRO A 171 3.69 10.18 -10.69
CA PRO A 171 5.07 9.99 -11.14
C PRO A 171 5.71 8.89 -10.31
N LYS A 172 6.48 8.02 -10.96
CA LYS A 172 7.16 6.90 -10.32
C LYS A 172 8.65 7.15 -10.23
N LYS A 173 9.36 7.17 -11.36
CA LYS A 173 10.81 7.40 -11.37
C LYS A 173 11.14 8.78 -11.90
N PHE A 174 12.03 9.48 -11.23
CA PHE A 174 12.51 10.78 -11.68
C PHE A 174 13.94 11.04 -11.22
N CYS A 175 14.64 11.93 -11.91
CA CYS A 175 15.95 12.43 -11.53
C CYS A 175 15.91 13.94 -11.41
N VAL A 176 16.67 14.48 -10.46
CA VAL A 176 16.80 15.92 -10.25
C VAL A 176 18.24 16.33 -10.55
N TYR A 177 18.38 17.45 -11.24
CA TYR A 177 19.65 18.04 -11.63
C TYR A 177 19.72 19.49 -11.17
N ARG A 178 20.94 19.98 -10.96
CA ARG A 178 21.19 21.43 -10.94
C ARG A 178 21.83 21.87 -12.24
N LYS A 179 21.52 23.10 -12.63
CA LYS A 179 22.14 23.78 -13.75
C LYS A 179 22.88 25.00 -13.26
N ASP A 180 24.20 24.96 -13.43
CA ASP A 180 25.07 26.13 -13.33
C ASP A 180 25.70 26.31 -14.72
N PHE A 181 27.00 26.06 -14.89
CA PHE A 181 27.61 25.98 -16.24
C PHE A 181 27.28 24.70 -17.02
N ARG A 182 26.96 23.62 -16.31
CA ARG A 182 26.59 22.32 -16.87
C ARG A 182 25.49 21.69 -16.04
N MET A 183 24.83 20.70 -16.61
CA MET A 183 23.87 19.84 -15.91
C MET A 183 24.62 18.87 -14.99
N GLU A 184 24.37 18.93 -13.68
CA GLU A 184 24.95 18.01 -12.70
C GLU A 184 23.83 17.30 -11.93
N LEU A 185 23.92 15.96 -11.83
CA LEU A 185 22.93 15.14 -11.13
C LEU A 185 22.93 15.44 -9.62
N LEU A 186 21.73 15.57 -9.05
CA LEU A 186 21.49 15.68 -7.61
C LEU A 186 20.98 14.36 -7.02
N GLY A 187 20.30 13.56 -7.83
CA GLY A 187 19.92 12.19 -7.51
C GLY A 187 18.77 11.68 -8.37
N CYS A 188 18.62 10.36 -8.41
CA CYS A 188 17.46 9.68 -8.98
C CYS A 188 16.68 8.93 -7.88
N TYR A 189 15.37 8.92 -8.04
CA TYR A 189 14.41 8.53 -7.02
C TYR A 189 13.26 7.73 -7.61
N GLU A 190 12.61 6.96 -6.74
CA GLU A 190 11.37 6.25 -7.04
C GLU A 190 10.34 6.63 -5.97
N PHE A 191 9.23 7.18 -6.41
CA PHE A 191 8.04 7.45 -5.61
C PHE A 191 7.22 6.16 -5.52
N PHE A 192 6.85 5.76 -4.30
CA PHE A 192 6.12 4.51 -4.07
C PHE A 192 4.69 4.76 -3.63
N LEU A 193 3.75 4.08 -4.28
CA LEU A 193 2.36 4.08 -3.83
C LEU A 193 2.19 3.12 -2.64
N ASN A 194 1.83 3.65 -1.48
CA ASN A 194 1.36 2.83 -0.35
C ASN A 194 -0.10 2.43 -0.61
N LYS A 195 -0.31 1.37 -1.39
CA LYS A 195 -1.64 0.79 -1.63
C LYS A 195 -2.26 0.40 -0.27
N GLY A 196 -3.37 1.03 0.10
CA GLY A 196 -4.18 0.60 1.25
C GLY A 196 -4.34 1.56 2.43
N LYS A 197 -3.95 2.85 2.32
CA LYS A 197 -4.22 3.85 3.39
C LYS A 197 -4.87 5.13 2.84
N PRO A 198 -5.99 5.58 3.42
CA PRO A 198 -6.58 6.88 3.11
C PRO A 198 -5.80 7.99 3.83
N ASN A 199 -4.66 8.41 3.31
CA ASN A 199 -4.05 9.70 3.65
C ASN A 199 -4.44 10.73 2.57
N PRO A 200 -5.20 11.80 2.84
CA PRO A 200 -5.70 12.72 1.81
C PRO A 200 -4.62 13.34 0.91
N GLU A 201 -3.38 13.47 1.39
CA GLU A 201 -2.22 13.86 0.58
C GLU A 201 -1.08 12.87 0.78
N PHE A 202 -0.62 12.22 -0.30
CA PHE A 202 0.57 11.38 -0.27
C PHE A 202 1.79 12.22 -0.61
N SER A 203 2.69 12.43 0.35
CA SER A 203 3.98 13.08 0.14
C SER A 203 5.13 12.11 0.42
N GLN A 204 6.20 12.21 -0.36
CA GLN A 204 7.45 11.51 -0.11
C GLN A 204 8.62 12.49 -0.24
N VAL A 205 9.55 12.36 0.70
CA VAL A 205 10.74 13.19 0.79
C VAL A 205 11.94 12.42 0.25
N PHE A 206 12.76 13.10 -0.52
CA PHE A 206 13.91 12.55 -1.22
C PHE A 206 15.15 13.40 -0.91
N THR A 207 16.06 12.85 -0.11
CA THR A 207 17.31 13.54 0.24
C THR A 207 18.24 13.61 -0.97
N CYS A 208 18.85 14.77 -1.19
CA CYS A 208 19.87 14.99 -2.20
C CYS A 208 21.04 14.01 -2.00
N LYS A 209 21.50 13.38 -3.08
CA LYS A 209 22.52 12.31 -3.05
C LYS A 209 23.87 12.78 -3.61
N GLU A 210 23.84 13.61 -4.65
CA GLU A 210 25.01 13.98 -5.43
C GLU A 210 25.11 15.50 -5.57
N ASN A 211 26.34 16.04 -5.59
CA ASN A 211 26.58 17.46 -5.87
C ASN A 211 25.78 18.48 -5.00
N CYS A 212 25.32 18.06 -3.81
CA CYS A 212 24.48 18.84 -2.89
C CYS A 212 25.24 19.97 -2.18
N ASN A 213 26.57 19.87 -2.15
CA ASN A 213 27.47 20.87 -1.56
C ASN A 213 27.76 22.05 -2.50
N LYS A 214 27.11 22.12 -3.66
CA LYS A 214 27.22 23.26 -4.57
C LYS A 214 25.83 23.89 -4.74
N PRO A 215 25.73 25.23 -4.74
CA PRO A 215 24.44 25.86 -4.74
C PRO A 215 23.89 26.02 -6.17
N SER A 216 22.58 26.10 -6.30
CA SER A 216 21.89 26.36 -7.56
C SER A 216 20.61 27.15 -7.31
N ASP A 217 20.22 27.94 -8.31
CA ASP A 217 18.94 28.61 -8.44
C ASP A 217 18.12 28.03 -9.59
N LEU A 218 18.72 27.16 -10.41
CA LEU A 218 18.06 26.45 -11.49
C LEU A 218 18.14 24.94 -11.27
N PHE A 219 16.98 24.30 -11.20
CA PHE A 219 16.82 22.87 -10.96
C PHE A 219 16.00 22.25 -12.09
N THR A 220 16.46 21.13 -12.62
CA THR A 220 15.73 20.39 -13.65
C THR A 220 15.27 19.07 -13.10
N VAL A 221 14.00 18.74 -13.29
CA VAL A 221 13.41 17.46 -12.92
C VAL A 221 13.08 16.72 -14.20
N ASN A 222 13.58 15.50 -14.32
CA ASN A 222 13.31 14.61 -15.43
C ASN A 222 12.50 13.42 -14.91
N PHE A 223 11.20 13.41 -15.24
CA PHE A 223 10.29 12.30 -14.98
C PHE A 223 10.47 11.26 -16.07
N THR A 224 10.61 9.99 -15.67
CA THR A 224 10.99 8.88 -16.58
C THR A 224 10.01 7.72 -16.58
N SER A 225 9.07 7.69 -15.63
CA SER A 225 7.95 6.73 -15.62
C SER A 225 6.87 7.18 -14.63
N ASN A 226 5.67 6.59 -14.76
CA ASN A 226 4.57 6.69 -13.80
C ASN A 226 4.18 5.29 -13.27
N HIS A 227 3.06 5.19 -12.57
CA HIS A 227 2.57 3.94 -11.99
C HIS A 227 1.66 3.12 -12.94
N GLY A 228 1.75 3.36 -14.26
CA GLY A 228 1.01 2.63 -15.30
C GLY A 228 -0.15 3.41 -15.91
N GLY A 229 -0.26 4.72 -15.65
CA GLY A 229 -1.31 5.58 -16.18
C GLY A 229 -1.03 6.04 -17.62
N GLU A 230 -2.09 6.40 -18.36
CA GLU A 230 -1.94 6.98 -19.71
C GLU A 230 -1.38 8.41 -19.70
N TYR A 231 -1.49 9.08 -18.56
CA TYR A 231 -0.99 10.42 -18.27
C TYR A 231 -0.30 10.40 -16.91
N THR A 232 0.53 11.40 -16.67
CA THR A 232 1.17 11.65 -15.38
C THR A 232 0.67 12.95 -14.79
N CYS A 233 0.43 12.98 -13.49
CA CYS A 233 -0.15 14.11 -12.77
C CYS A 233 0.72 14.40 -11.54
N VAL A 234 1.43 15.52 -11.56
CA VAL A 234 2.31 15.97 -10.47
C VAL A 234 1.59 17.07 -9.71
N TYR A 235 1.19 16.78 -8.48
CA TYR A 235 0.43 17.73 -7.65
C TYR A 235 1.31 18.83 -7.10
N GLN A 236 2.39 18.46 -6.41
CA GLN A 236 3.38 19.41 -5.93
C GLN A 236 4.79 18.85 -6.03
N PHE A 237 5.73 19.71 -6.41
CA PHE A 237 7.15 19.45 -6.33
C PHE A 237 7.82 20.53 -5.48
N LEU A 238 8.37 20.14 -4.33
CA LEU A 238 9.01 21.08 -3.40
C LEU A 238 10.53 20.92 -3.47
N ILE A 239 11.23 22.04 -3.31
CA ILE A 239 12.69 22.09 -3.20
C ILE A 239 13.05 22.76 -1.88
N HIS A 240 13.78 22.05 -1.02
CA HIS A 240 14.28 22.54 0.25
C HIS A 240 15.81 22.58 0.24
N GLY A 241 16.38 23.57 0.91
CA GLY A 241 17.82 23.73 1.03
C GLY A 241 18.23 24.92 1.88
N ASP A 242 19.54 25.07 2.04
CA ASP A 242 20.12 26.18 2.78
C ASP A 242 20.43 27.34 1.81
N PRO A 243 19.98 28.58 2.07
CA PRO A 243 20.33 29.71 1.23
C PRO A 243 21.83 30.00 1.33
N ILE A 244 22.44 30.46 0.24
CA ILE A 244 23.78 31.04 0.35
C ILE A 244 23.69 32.23 1.30
N SER A 245 24.41 32.19 2.41
CA SER A 245 24.60 33.35 3.28
C SER A 245 25.32 34.43 2.48
N LEU A 246 24.61 35.48 2.09
CA LEU A 246 25.25 36.69 1.58
C LEU A 246 25.89 37.38 2.78
N SER A 247 27.20 37.25 2.95
CA SER A 247 27.97 38.17 3.79
C SER A 247 27.95 39.52 3.07
N TYR A 248 26.99 40.37 3.43
CA TYR A 248 27.01 41.80 3.11
C TYR A 248 27.99 42.53 4.01
#